data_AF-A0A7K1V9D2-F1
#
_entry.id   AF-A0A7K1V9D2-F1
#
_cell.length_a   1.000
_cell.length_b   1.000
_cell.length_c   1.000
_cell.angle_alpha   90.00
_cell.angle_beta   90.00
_cell.angle_gamma   90.00
#
_symmetry.space_group_name_H-M   'P 1'
#
loop_
_entity.id
_entity.type
_entity.pdbx_description
1 polymer ?
#
loop_
_entity_poly.entity_id
_entity_poly.type
_entity_poly.pdbx_seq_one_letter_code
_entity_poly.pdbx_strand_id
1 'polypeptide(L)'
;MSHMVDHHRVGFTCLWIDPYYWAIPQRPSMRGLGRRTVDRLLAAVDVADPDRLRGLLRGEFDPPAPVDPRLRLALESLETTTDLDELADLTGVSPRRLRQLSAAALGGPLTRLRGWYRLREAGLLLPFEPAAEVAVRTGFADQAHMIRTSVALCGRTPGSSPARRAPGRTLVGNR
;
A
#
# COMPACT_ATOMS: atom_id res chain seq x y z
N MET A 1 5.33 17.16 42.96
CA MET A 1 4.19 17.13 42.02
C MET A 1 4.49 18.08 40.88
N SER A 2 4.93 17.55 39.74
CA SER A 2 4.89 18.28 38.48
C SER A 2 4.49 17.26 37.41
N HIS A 3 3.21 17.30 37.07
CA HIS A 3 2.62 16.53 35.97
C HIS A 3 3.16 17.12 34.67
N MET A 4 4.13 16.44 34.04
CA MET A 4 4.38 16.63 32.61
C MET A 4 3.41 15.69 31.90
N VAL A 5 2.26 16.26 31.51
CA VAL A 5 1.28 15.61 30.65
C VAL A 5 1.99 15.32 29.33
N ASP A 6 2.40 14.07 29.16
CA ASP A 6 2.91 13.53 27.91
C ASP A 6 1.79 13.67 26.88
N HIS A 7 1.90 14.69 26.03
CA HIS A 7 0.98 14.88 24.93
C HIS A 7 1.28 13.75 23.94
N HIS A 8 0.56 12.64 24.06
CA HIS A 8 0.48 11.61 23.03
C HIS A 8 0.14 12.32 21.71
N ARG A 9 1.14 12.65 20.91
CA ARG A 9 0.95 13.01 19.52
C ARG A 9 0.19 11.84 18.92
N VAL A 10 -1.07 12.06 18.56
CA VAL A 10 -1.89 11.10 17.85
C VAL A 10 -1.25 10.91 16.48
N GLY A 11 -0.23 10.07 16.42
CA GLY A 11 0.41 9.62 15.20
C GLY A 11 -0.45 8.51 14.63
N PHE A 12 -0.86 8.64 13.38
CA PHE A 12 -1.43 7.53 12.65
C PHE A 12 -0.31 6.78 11.94
N THR A 13 -0.28 5.46 12.10
CA THR A 13 0.54 4.58 11.28
C THR A 13 -0.39 3.95 10.26
N CYS A 14 -0.19 4.27 8.98
CA CYS A 14 -0.91 3.62 7.89
C CYS A 14 -0.06 2.48 7.34
N LEU A 15 -0.67 1.29 7.21
CA LEU A 15 -0.08 0.17 6.50
C LEU A 15 -0.82 -0.01 5.17
N TRP A 16 -0.06 -0.22 4.10
CA TRP A 16 -0.60 -0.67 2.83
C TRP A 16 -0.65 -2.20 2.84
N ILE A 17 -1.83 -2.78 2.62
CA ILE A 17 -1.99 -4.22 2.44
C ILE A 17 -2.67 -4.47 1.11
N ASP A 18 -2.11 -5.40 0.34
CA ASP A 18 -2.69 -5.67 -0.96
C ASP A 18 -4.08 -6.32 -0.80
N PRO A 19 -5.07 -5.85 -1.57
CA PRO A 19 -6.49 -6.14 -1.35
C PRO A 19 -6.87 -7.61 -1.44
N TYR A 20 -6.03 -8.44 -2.06
CA TYR A 20 -6.24 -9.88 -2.20
C TYR A 20 -5.68 -10.70 -1.03
N TYR A 21 -5.00 -10.07 -0.05
CA TYR A 21 -4.58 -10.76 1.17
C TYR A 21 -5.66 -10.83 2.24
N TRP A 22 -6.73 -10.01 2.17
CA TRP A 22 -7.83 -10.01 3.14
C TRP A 22 -9.19 -9.82 2.48
N ALA A 23 -10.24 -10.26 3.16
CA ALA A 23 -11.60 -9.93 2.78
C ALA A 23 -11.81 -8.42 3.00
N ILE A 24 -11.77 -7.63 1.91
CA ILE A 24 -12.09 -6.21 2.01
C ILE A 24 -13.57 -6.11 2.40
N PRO A 25 -13.91 -5.48 3.53
CA PRO A 25 -15.30 -5.28 3.87
C PRO A 25 -15.92 -4.35 2.82
N GLN A 26 -17.09 -4.73 2.31
CA GLN A 26 -17.83 -3.97 1.29
C GLN A 26 -18.12 -2.53 1.72
N ARG A 27 -18.08 -2.26 3.03
CA ARG A 27 -18.15 -0.93 3.63
C ARG A 27 -16.98 -0.72 4.59
N PRO A 28 -16.27 0.42 4.51
CA PRO A 28 -15.28 0.78 5.52
C PRO A 28 -15.92 0.76 6.91
N SER A 29 -15.30 0.06 7.85
CA SER A 29 -15.73 0.02 9.24
C SER A 29 -14.52 0.22 10.14
N MET A 30 -14.73 0.92 11.26
CA MET A 30 -13.71 1.04 12.30
C MET A 30 -13.82 -0.17 13.22
N ARG A 31 -12.73 -0.92 13.34
CA ARG A 31 -12.63 -2.06 14.27
C ARG A 31 -11.68 -1.68 15.41
N GLY A 32 -12.17 -1.75 16.63
CA GLY A 32 -11.33 -1.57 17.82
C GLY A 32 -10.41 -2.77 17.98
N LEU A 33 -9.11 -2.52 18.19
CA LEU A 33 -8.12 -3.55 18.51
C LEU A 33 -7.76 -3.47 20.00
N GLY A 34 -7.53 -4.61 20.63
CA GLY A 34 -7.07 -4.67 22.02
C GLY A 34 -5.66 -4.08 22.17
N ARG A 35 -5.36 -3.48 23.34
CA ARG A 35 -4.07 -2.81 23.59
C ARG A 35 -2.85 -3.70 23.29
N ARG A 36 -2.90 -4.97 23.72
CA ARG A 36 -1.82 -5.95 23.47
C ARG A 36 -1.58 -6.20 21.98
N THR A 37 -2.63 -6.25 21.17
CA THR A 37 -2.53 -6.38 19.71
C THR A 37 -1.88 -5.14 19.11
N VAL A 38 -2.33 -3.94 19.54
CA VAL A 38 -1.75 -2.67 19.11
C VAL A 38 -0.26 -2.59 19.44
N ASP A 39 0.14 -2.93 20.66
CA ASP A 39 1.55 -2.91 21.08
C ASP A 39 2.42 -3.87 20.23
N ARG A 40 1.89 -5.06 19.89
CA ARG A 40 2.58 -6.02 19.01
C ARG A 40 2.68 -5.54 17.57
N LEU A 41 1.62 -4.90 17.05
CA LEU A 41 1.62 -4.32 15.70
C LEU A 41 2.63 -3.19 15.60
N LEU A 42 2.64 -2.25 16.56
CA LEU A 42 3.60 -1.16 16.61
C LEU A 42 5.04 -1.68 16.71
N ALA A 43 5.30 -2.65 17.59
CA ALA A 43 6.62 -3.27 17.70
C ALA A 43 7.08 -3.94 16.38
N ALA A 44 6.17 -4.57 15.63
CA ALA A 44 6.48 -5.16 14.33
C ALA A 44 6.71 -4.10 13.24
N VAL A 45 5.98 -2.98 13.27
CA VAL A 45 6.24 -1.81 12.40
C VAL A 45 7.61 -1.20 12.70
N ASP A 46 7.98 -1.07 13.98
CA ASP A 46 9.22 -0.43 14.41
C ASP A 46 10.46 -1.17 13.89
N VAL A 47 10.44 -2.50 13.92
CA VAL A 47 11.51 -3.34 13.37
C VAL A 47 11.37 -3.62 11.87
N ALA A 48 10.33 -3.08 11.22
CA ALA A 48 10.00 -3.28 9.82
C ALA A 48 9.93 -4.78 9.43
N ASP A 49 9.23 -5.59 10.21
CA ASP A 49 9.03 -7.04 9.99
C ASP A 49 7.65 -7.30 9.34
N PRO A 50 7.58 -7.44 8.00
CA PRO A 50 6.32 -7.55 7.28
C PRO A 50 5.63 -8.89 7.53
N ASP A 51 6.37 -9.97 7.77
CA ASP A 51 5.81 -11.30 7.99
C ASP A 51 5.15 -11.38 9.36
N ARG A 52 5.77 -10.80 10.38
CA ARG A 52 5.14 -10.66 11.70
C ARG A 52 3.90 -9.78 11.65
N LEU A 53 3.93 -8.68 10.90
CA LEU A 53 2.74 -7.84 10.68
C LEU A 53 1.60 -8.65 10.03
N ARG A 54 1.90 -9.38 8.94
CA ARG A 54 0.93 -10.24 8.25
C ARG A 54 0.35 -11.29 9.20
N GLY A 55 1.18 -11.95 10.02
CA GLY A 55 0.75 -12.95 10.99
C GLY A 55 -0.19 -12.39 12.06
N LEU A 56 0.16 -11.23 12.63
CA LEU A 56 -0.68 -10.55 13.62
C LEU A 56 -2.04 -10.14 13.03
N LEU A 57 -2.03 -9.56 11.83
CA LEU A 57 -3.25 -9.07 11.19
C LEU A 57 -4.16 -10.22 10.75
N ARG A 58 -3.60 -11.36 10.28
CA ARG A 58 -4.39 -12.58 10.00
C ARG A 58 -5.14 -13.12 11.21
N GLY A 59 -4.66 -12.86 12.44
CA GLY A 59 -5.37 -13.25 13.67
C GLY A 59 -6.53 -12.32 14.02
N GLU A 60 -6.57 -11.11 13.46
CA GLU A 60 -7.55 -10.06 13.77
C GLU A 60 -8.61 -9.89 12.67
N PHE A 61 -8.30 -10.31 11.44
CA PHE A 61 -9.17 -10.20 10.26
C PHE A 61 -9.54 -11.58 9.70
N ASP A 62 -10.71 -11.66 9.09
CA ASP A 62 -11.15 -12.88 8.41
C ASP A 62 -10.21 -13.21 7.24
N PRO A 63 -9.95 -14.51 6.98
CA PRO A 63 -9.13 -14.90 5.85
C PRO A 63 -9.75 -14.37 4.54
N PRO A 64 -8.91 -14.02 3.54
CA PRO A 64 -9.43 -13.59 2.25
C PRO A 64 -10.28 -14.69 1.63
N ALA A 65 -11.32 -14.28 0.91
CA ALA A 65 -11.97 -15.18 -0.02
C ALA A 65 -10.93 -15.70 -1.03
N PRO A 66 -10.98 -16.98 -1.45
CA PRO A 66 -10.07 -17.50 -2.46
C PRO A 66 -10.08 -16.62 -3.73
N VAL A 67 -8.91 -16.17 -4.14
CA VAL A 67 -8.73 -15.34 -5.33
C VAL A 67 -8.62 -16.27 -6.54
N ASP A 68 -9.35 -15.96 -7.61
CA ASP A 68 -9.24 -16.71 -8.87
C ASP A 68 -7.76 -16.76 -9.31
N PRO A 69 -7.16 -17.94 -9.57
CA PRO A 69 -5.74 -18.06 -9.91
C PRO A 69 -5.32 -17.20 -11.11
N ARG A 70 -6.24 -16.94 -12.04
CA ARG A 70 -6.00 -16.12 -13.22
C ARG A 70 -5.91 -14.64 -12.85
N LEU A 71 -6.78 -14.19 -11.93
CA LEU A 71 -6.68 -12.85 -11.38
C LEU A 71 -5.38 -12.69 -10.57
N ARG A 72 -5.00 -13.71 -9.80
CA ARG A 72 -3.72 -13.71 -9.06
C ARG A 72 -2.53 -13.57 -10.03
N LEU A 73 -2.49 -14.33 -11.12
CA LEU A 73 -1.46 -14.20 -12.14
C LEU A 73 -1.43 -12.80 -12.76
N ALA A 74 -2.58 -12.22 -13.12
CA ALA A 74 -2.63 -10.84 -13.60
C ALA A 74 -2.06 -9.84 -12.58
N LEU A 75 -2.37 -10.01 -11.30
CA LEU A 75 -1.87 -9.14 -10.22
C LEU A 75 -0.36 -9.23 -10.07
N GLU A 76 0.21 -10.44 -10.16
CA GLU A 76 1.66 -10.69 -10.12
C GLU A 76 2.39 -10.06 -11.32
N SER A 77 1.69 -9.79 -12.42
CA SER A 77 2.26 -9.20 -13.65
C SER A 77 1.95 -7.71 -13.87
N LEU A 78 1.28 -7.04 -12.92
CA LEU A 78 0.91 -5.61 -13.05
C LEU A 78 2.10 -4.65 -13.11
N GLU A 79 3.25 -5.08 -12.59
CA GLU A 79 4.48 -4.29 -12.62
C GLU A 79 5.10 -4.28 -14.02
N THR A 80 5.05 -5.42 -14.71
CA THR A 80 5.69 -5.63 -16.02
C THR A 80 4.80 -5.28 -17.19
N THR A 81 3.48 -5.42 -17.05
CA THR A 81 2.54 -5.33 -18.16
C THR A 81 1.61 -4.13 -17.99
N THR A 82 1.55 -3.26 -19.01
CA THR A 82 0.72 -2.06 -18.99
C THR A 82 -0.66 -2.26 -19.61
N ASP A 83 -0.76 -3.18 -20.56
CA ASP A 83 -1.95 -3.40 -21.35
C ASP A 83 -2.86 -4.46 -20.70
N LEU A 84 -4.15 -4.14 -20.64
CA LEU A 84 -5.15 -5.07 -20.14
C LEU A 84 -5.33 -6.25 -21.10
N ASP A 85 -5.12 -6.05 -22.40
CA ASP A 85 -5.26 -7.10 -23.40
C ASP A 85 -4.07 -8.08 -23.30
N GLU A 86 -2.84 -7.58 -23.10
CA GLU A 86 -1.69 -8.44 -22.80
C GLU A 86 -1.88 -9.25 -21.49
N LEU A 87 -2.44 -8.62 -20.45
CA LEU A 87 -2.77 -9.33 -19.20
C LEU A 87 -3.86 -10.39 -19.41
N ALA A 88 -4.83 -10.12 -20.29
CA ALA A 88 -5.90 -11.03 -20.64
C ALA A 88 -5.33 -12.26 -21.36
N ASP A 89 -4.44 -12.05 -22.33
CA ASP A 89 -3.74 -13.11 -23.06
C ASP A 89 -2.87 -13.95 -22.12
N LEU A 90 -2.08 -13.31 -21.25
CA LEU A 90 -1.25 -13.99 -20.25
C LEU A 90 -2.07 -14.90 -19.31
N THR A 91 -3.28 -14.48 -18.97
CA THR A 91 -4.14 -15.18 -18.02
C THR A 91 -5.13 -16.15 -18.68
N GLY A 92 -5.13 -16.22 -20.02
CA GLY A 92 -6.02 -17.09 -20.79
C GLY A 92 -7.51 -16.75 -20.63
N VAL A 93 -7.85 -15.49 -20.33
CA VAL A 93 -9.24 -15.02 -20.22
C VAL A 93 -9.44 -13.75 -21.02
N SER A 94 -10.67 -13.48 -21.46
CA SER A 94 -10.95 -12.22 -22.16
C SER A 94 -10.76 -11.00 -21.25
N PRO A 95 -10.45 -9.82 -21.81
CA PRO A 95 -10.34 -8.56 -21.05
C PRO A 95 -11.61 -8.25 -20.25
N ARG A 96 -12.78 -8.57 -20.80
CA ARG A 96 -14.07 -8.46 -20.11
C ARG A 96 -14.13 -9.35 -18.88
N ARG A 97 -13.70 -10.61 -18.99
CA ARG A 97 -13.70 -11.55 -17.85
C ARG A 97 -12.70 -11.12 -16.79
N LEU A 98 -11.53 -10.62 -17.19
CA LEU A 98 -10.53 -10.10 -16.26
C LEU A 98 -11.07 -8.88 -15.48
N ARG A 99 -11.78 -7.96 -16.15
CA ARG A 99 -12.49 -6.85 -15.48
C ARG A 99 -13.54 -7.33 -14.48
N GLN A 100 -14.30 -8.37 -14.80
CA GLN A 100 -15.30 -8.95 -13.90
C GLN A 100 -14.65 -9.58 -12.66
N LEU A 101 -13.58 -10.36 -12.84
CA LEU A 101 -12.83 -10.96 -11.74
C LEU A 101 -12.27 -9.88 -10.81
N SER A 102 -11.66 -8.84 -11.38
CA SER A 102 -11.14 -7.70 -10.62
C SER A 102 -12.24 -6.97 -9.86
N ALA A 103 -13.38 -6.68 -10.49
CA ALA A 103 -14.50 -6.01 -9.83
C ALA A 103 -15.07 -6.83 -8.66
N ALA A 104 -15.22 -8.14 -8.85
CA ALA A 104 -15.77 -9.04 -7.83
C ALA A 104 -14.83 -9.22 -6.63
N ALA A 105 -13.53 -9.39 -6.87
CA ALA A 105 -12.56 -9.68 -5.81
C ALA A 105 -11.98 -8.42 -5.15
N LEU A 106 -11.83 -7.33 -5.92
CA LEU A 106 -11.05 -6.15 -5.51
C LEU A 106 -11.88 -4.87 -5.45
N GLY A 107 -13.17 -4.93 -5.82
CA GLY A 107 -14.08 -3.78 -5.81
C GLY A 107 -13.77 -2.71 -6.86
N GLY A 108 -12.92 -3.01 -7.85
CA GLY A 108 -12.50 -2.03 -8.85
C GLY A 108 -11.64 -2.59 -9.98
N PRO A 109 -11.25 -1.75 -10.96
CA PRO A 109 -10.45 -2.16 -12.10
C PRO A 109 -8.97 -2.34 -11.72
N LEU A 110 -8.28 -3.25 -12.41
CA LEU A 110 -6.83 -3.49 -12.25
C LEU A 110 -5.99 -2.22 -12.44
N THR A 111 -6.42 -1.31 -13.32
CA THR A 111 -5.76 -0.02 -13.55
C THR A 111 -5.71 0.85 -12.29
N ARG A 112 -6.74 0.79 -11.44
CA ARG A 112 -6.76 1.51 -10.15
C ARG A 112 -5.74 0.91 -9.18
N LEU A 113 -5.64 -0.42 -9.13
CA LEU A 113 -4.63 -1.10 -8.29
C LEU A 113 -3.22 -0.79 -8.76
N ARG A 114 -3.02 -0.72 -10.07
CA ARG A 114 -1.74 -0.28 -10.64
C ARG A 114 -1.38 1.15 -10.22
N GLY A 115 -2.35 2.08 -10.28
CA GLY A 115 -2.15 3.43 -9.77
C GLY A 115 -1.73 3.44 -8.30
N TRP A 116 -2.34 2.58 -7.49
CA TRP A 116 -1.97 2.39 -6.10
C TRP A 116 -0.55 1.85 -5.91
N TYR A 117 -0.15 0.81 -6.65
CA TYR A 117 1.22 0.27 -6.58
C TYR A 117 2.27 1.32 -6.93
N ARG A 118 2.07 2.04 -8.04
CA ARG A 118 2.98 3.13 -8.46
C ARG A 118 3.08 4.22 -7.40
N LEU A 119 1.95 4.59 -6.80
CA LEU A 119 1.92 5.60 -5.76
C LEU A 119 2.60 5.13 -4.46
N ARG A 120 2.44 3.86 -4.10
CA ARG A 120 3.15 3.25 -2.97
C ARG A 120 4.66 3.32 -3.18
N GLU A 121 5.15 2.89 -4.34
CA GLU A 121 6.57 2.98 -4.68
C GLU A 121 7.07 4.43 -4.69
N ALA A 122 6.28 5.37 -5.25
CA ALA A 122 6.62 6.79 -5.22
C ALA A 122 6.75 7.32 -3.79
N GLY A 123 5.84 6.94 -2.90
CA GLY A 123 5.89 7.29 -1.48
C GLY A 123 7.16 6.83 -0.77
N LEU A 124 7.74 5.70 -1.18
CA LEU A 124 8.99 5.18 -0.62
C LEU A 124 10.22 5.98 -1.09
N LEU A 125 10.19 6.54 -2.30
CA LEU A 125 11.33 7.24 -2.92
C LEU A 125 11.33 8.76 -2.67
N LEU A 126 10.15 9.38 -2.52
CA LEU A 126 10.00 10.83 -2.33
C LEU A 126 10.82 11.46 -1.19
N PRO A 127 11.11 10.76 -0.07
CA PRO A 127 11.99 11.32 0.96
C PRO A 127 13.46 11.47 0.54
N PHE A 128 13.87 10.81 -0.56
CA PHE A 128 15.28 10.68 -0.96
C PHE A 128 15.58 11.30 -2.33
N GLU A 129 14.56 11.56 -3.15
CA GLU A 129 14.73 11.95 -4.56
C GLU A 129 13.75 13.07 -4.97
N PRO A 130 14.12 13.89 -5.97
CA PRO A 130 13.23 14.90 -6.53
C PRO A 130 11.92 14.29 -7.07
N ALA A 131 10.78 14.94 -6.81
CA ALA A 131 9.46 14.42 -7.16
C ALA A 131 9.28 14.14 -8.66
N ALA A 132 9.93 14.91 -9.54
CA ALA A 132 9.90 14.68 -10.98
C ALA A 132 10.63 13.38 -11.38
N GLU A 133 11.79 13.10 -10.77
CA GLU A 133 12.55 11.86 -11.01
C GLU A 133 11.79 10.65 -10.47
N VAL A 134 11.20 10.76 -9.28
CA VAL A 134 10.37 9.71 -8.69
C VAL A 134 9.17 9.39 -9.59
N ALA A 135 8.51 10.42 -10.14
CA ALA A 135 7.36 10.21 -11.03
C ALA A 135 7.74 9.35 -12.24
N VAL A 136 8.83 9.68 -12.92
CA VAL A 136 9.32 8.91 -14.07
C VAL A 136 9.71 7.49 -13.66
N ARG A 137 10.49 7.34 -12.58
CA ARG A 137 10.97 6.03 -12.09
C ARG A 137 9.86 5.08 -11.68
N THR A 138 8.73 5.62 -11.22
CA THR A 138 7.57 4.84 -10.77
C THR A 138 6.48 4.73 -11.85
N GLY A 139 6.77 5.17 -13.08
CA GLY A 139 5.91 4.97 -14.24
C GLY A 139 4.77 5.97 -14.37
N PHE A 140 4.83 7.12 -13.70
CA PHE A 140 3.98 8.28 -14.01
C PHE A 140 4.55 9.06 -15.19
N ALA A 141 3.65 9.70 -15.94
CA ALA A 141 4.04 10.52 -17.09
C ALA A 141 4.86 11.75 -16.67
N ASP A 142 4.48 12.36 -15.55
CA ASP A 142 5.14 13.52 -14.95
C ASP A 142 4.73 13.65 -13.47
N GLN A 143 5.35 14.60 -12.77
CA GLN A 143 5.03 14.91 -11.38
C GLN A 143 3.56 15.33 -11.17
N ALA A 144 2.97 16.07 -12.12
CA ALA A 144 1.60 16.56 -11.98
C ALA A 144 0.57 15.41 -12.08
N HIS A 145 0.84 14.42 -12.94
CA HIS A 145 0.08 13.18 -13.05
C HIS A 145 0.19 12.37 -11.75
N MET A 146 1.39 12.22 -11.18
CA MET A 146 1.56 11.57 -9.88
C MET A 146 0.74 12.26 -8.78
N ILE A 147 0.77 13.59 -8.70
CA ILE A 147 0.00 14.36 -7.70
C ILE A 147 -1.51 14.17 -7.90
N ARG A 148 -2.02 14.28 -9.14
CA ARG A 148 -3.44 14.06 -9.45
C ARG A 148 -3.89 12.65 -9.06
N THR A 149 -3.08 11.64 -9.36
CA THR A 149 -3.36 10.25 -8.96
C THR A 149 -3.34 10.10 -7.44
N SER A 150 -2.40 10.73 -6.74
CA SER A 150 -2.36 10.73 -5.27
C SER A 150 -3.62 11.34 -4.65
N VAL A 151 -4.09 12.47 -5.17
CA VAL A 151 -5.31 13.11 -4.68
C VAL A 151 -6.53 12.24 -4.98
N ALA A 152 -6.60 11.64 -6.17
CA ALA A 152 -7.72 10.77 -6.55
C ALA A 152 -7.79 9.49 -5.71
N LEU A 153 -6.66 8.93 -5.28
CA LEU A 153 -6.60 7.67 -4.54
C LEU A 153 -6.57 7.87 -3.02
N CYS A 154 -5.80 8.85 -2.53
CA CYS A 154 -5.57 9.09 -1.09
C CYS A 154 -6.29 10.33 -0.55
N GLY A 155 -6.89 11.16 -1.40
CA GLY A 155 -7.43 12.47 -1.02
C GLY A 155 -6.38 13.51 -0.62
N ARG A 156 -5.09 13.21 -0.81
CA ARG A 156 -3.95 14.05 -0.36
C ARG A 156 -2.76 13.92 -1.31
N THR A 157 -1.83 14.86 -1.24
CA THR A 157 -0.59 14.81 -2.03
C THR A 157 0.46 13.92 -1.35
N PRO A 158 1.39 13.30 -2.10
CA PRO A 158 2.34 12.35 -1.54
C PRO A 158 3.21 12.95 -0.43
N GLY A 159 3.71 14.18 -0.65
CA GLY A 159 4.57 14.92 0.29
C GLY A 159 3.86 15.48 1.52
N SER A 160 2.52 15.41 1.59
CA SER A 160 1.77 15.81 2.79
C SER A 160 1.70 14.71 3.86
N SER A 161 2.13 13.49 3.52
CA SER A 161 2.25 12.40 4.48
C SER A 161 3.52 12.61 5.32
N PRO A 162 3.45 12.62 6.66
CA PRO A 162 4.65 12.70 7.47
C PRO A 162 5.49 11.45 7.19
N ALA A 163 6.61 11.62 6.48
CA ALA A 163 7.56 10.55 6.28
C ALA A 163 8.10 10.14 7.65
N ARG A 164 8.10 8.83 7.95
CA ARG A 164 8.85 8.32 9.09
C ARG A 164 10.31 8.58 8.79
N ARG A 165 10.91 9.54 9.50
CA ARG A 165 12.35 9.74 9.48
C ARG A 165 12.97 8.43 9.99
N ALA A 166 13.63 7.69 9.12
CA ALA A 166 14.32 6.47 9.53
C ALA A 166 15.24 6.81 10.72
N PRO A 167 15.29 5.98 11.78
CA PRO A 167 16.27 6.18 12.84
C PRO A 167 17.64 6.28 12.20
N GLY A 168 18.34 7.39 12.48
CA GLY A 168 19.51 7.81 11.73
C GLY A 168 20.50 6.66 11.56
N ARG A 169 20.81 6.31 10.30
CA ARG A 169 22.09 5.69 10.00
C ARG A 169 23.13 6.74 10.35
N THR A 170 23.72 6.60 11.54
CA THR A 170 25.01 7.23 11.84
C THR A 170 25.96 6.74 10.76
N LEU A 171 26.18 7.57 9.74
CA LEU A 171 27.34 7.45 8.90
C LEU A 171 28.52 7.72 9.84
N VAL A 172 29.12 6.65 10.35
CA VAL A 172 30.46 6.71 10.92
C VAL A 172 31.35 7.21 9.80
N GLY A 173 31.72 8.49 9.88
CA GLY A 173 32.71 9.08 9.00
C GLY A 173 33.98 8.26 9.10
N ASN A 174 34.43 7.75 7.95
CA ASN A 174 35.79 7.27 7.83
C ASN A 174 36.71 8.47 7.63
N ARG A 175 37.85 8.37 8.30
CA ARG A 175 38.87 9.39 8.58
C ARG A 175 39.38 10.16 7.37
#